data_AF-A0A2W7IMA2-F1
#
_entry.id   AF-A0A2W7IMA2-F1
#
_cell.length_a   1.000
_cell.length_b   1.000
_cell.length_c   1.000
_cell.angle_alpha   90.00
_cell.angle_beta   90.00
_cell.angle_gamma   90.00
#
_symmetry.space_group_name_H-M   'P 1'
#
loop_
_entity.id
_entity.type
_entity.pdbx_description
1 polymer ?
#
loop_
_entity_poly.entity_id
_entity_poly.type
_entity_poly.pdbx_seq_one_letter_code
_entity_poly.pdbx_strand_id
1 'polypeptide(L)'
;MLLCILMVRYMPIIIQMDPVVAGGCASFSYVSAMSHDAELSPGPDVFRAVTRSFLIATSDEMIEPLEKLILSDPLCRSLVDNVSSGLHGVISAASLPFSLTSESINKRRFNQFYTAARIRGLTFEDNGNLSKEQDILAFERARIEMENFRNSKDGSNFIANTIVLELSRALSSRDIGAAAAELMNQALSSTWSIFENFASSFIVEWINSDPRRASKVLNCPGLKSYFGKFSIDLDTINENLFDLTKSMGSVLFKGKRLDNINVIRSAISALLSNLNVSKIIGNDLWLLNQRRHLLVHKRGLIDREYLSRTGDKMNIGDSIIVTSDDIIKYILAVRQAVIAIVEAAEKEKEISEE
;
A
#
# COMPACT_ATOMS: atom_id res chain seq x y z
N MET A 1 -9.24 12.79 -5.89
CA MET A 1 -9.50 13.63 -7.08
C MET A 1 -8.35 13.61 -8.10
N LEU A 2 -7.11 13.99 -7.76
CA LEU A 2 -5.98 13.94 -8.72
C LEU A 2 -5.68 12.50 -9.20
N LEU A 3 -5.68 11.52 -8.30
CA LEU A 3 -5.57 10.10 -8.63
C LEU A 3 -6.71 9.61 -9.53
N CYS A 4 -7.95 10.05 -9.29
CA CYS A 4 -9.10 9.73 -10.14
C CYS A 4 -8.95 10.31 -11.56
N ILE A 5 -8.47 11.55 -11.70
CA ILE A 5 -8.22 12.17 -13.00
C ILE A 5 -7.08 11.45 -13.75
N LEU A 6 -6.03 11.05 -13.02
CA LEU A 6 -4.92 10.26 -13.56
C LEU A 6 -5.35 8.86 -14.01
N MET A 7 -6.24 8.20 -13.27
CA MET A 7 -6.79 6.89 -13.63
C MET A 7 -7.78 6.96 -14.79
N VAL A 8 -8.69 7.93 -14.81
CA VAL A 8 -9.73 8.06 -15.86
C VAL A 8 -9.14 8.41 -17.23
N ARG A 9 -8.04 9.16 -17.29
CA ARG A 9 -7.46 9.62 -18.57
C ARG A 9 -6.47 8.63 -19.21
N TYR A 10 -5.87 7.74 -18.42
CA TYR A 10 -4.74 6.91 -18.89
C TYR A 10 -4.88 5.39 -18.63
N MET A 11 -5.93 4.93 -17.93
CA MET A 11 -6.37 3.54 -18.02
C MET A 11 -7.43 3.40 -19.12
N PRO A 12 -7.27 2.51 -20.12
CA PRO A 12 -8.31 2.26 -21.09
C PRO A 12 -9.38 1.37 -20.43
N ILE A 13 -10.33 1.98 -19.74
CA ILE A 13 -11.65 1.37 -19.52
C ILE A 13 -12.58 1.95 -20.57
N ILE A 14 -13.04 1.03 -21.42
CA ILE A 14 -14.04 1.18 -22.47
C ILE A 14 -15.32 1.77 -21.86
N ILE A 15 -15.53 3.08 -21.96
CA ILE A 15 -16.87 3.68 -21.94
C ILE A 15 -16.90 4.77 -23.01
N GLN A 16 -17.58 4.46 -24.12
CA GLN A 16 -18.00 5.43 -25.14
C GLN A 16 -18.88 6.49 -24.48
N MET A 17 -18.53 7.77 -24.63
CA MET A 17 -19.50 8.85 -24.54
C MET A 17 -19.27 9.86 -25.67
N ASP A 18 -20.33 10.04 -26.47
CA ASP A 18 -20.47 11.01 -27.55
C ASP A 18 -20.66 12.45 -27.04
N PRO A 19 -20.41 13.49 -27.88
CA PRO A 19 -20.30 14.87 -27.44
C PRO A 19 -21.64 15.62 -27.47
N VAL A 20 -21.84 16.55 -26.54
CA VAL A 20 -22.89 17.57 -26.62
C VAL A 20 -22.29 18.98 -26.50
N VAL A 21 -22.88 19.85 -27.31
CA VAL A 21 -22.41 21.15 -27.83
C VAL A 21 -22.62 22.34 -26.87
N ALA A 22 -21.72 23.30 -27.05
CA ALA A 22 -21.53 24.67 -26.57
C ALA A 22 -22.71 25.54 -26.04
N GLY A 23 -22.33 26.48 -25.17
CA GLY A 23 -23.00 27.77 -24.91
C GLY A 23 -22.11 28.67 -24.05
N GLY A 24 -21.66 29.81 -24.61
CA GLY A 24 -20.61 30.66 -24.02
C GLY A 24 -21.09 31.79 -23.10
N CYS A 25 -20.14 32.41 -22.39
CA CYS A 25 -20.21 33.81 -21.95
C CYS A 25 -18.79 34.32 -21.62
N ALA A 26 -18.48 35.53 -22.07
CA ALA A 26 -17.13 36.11 -22.08
C ALA A 26 -16.71 36.67 -20.71
N SER A 27 -15.49 36.32 -20.28
CA SER A 27 -14.78 36.96 -19.17
C SER A 27 -13.37 37.36 -19.62
N PHE A 28 -12.93 38.51 -19.09
CA PHE A 28 -11.72 39.25 -19.47
C PHE A 28 -10.45 38.37 -19.50
N SER A 29 -9.82 38.34 -20.67
CA SER A 29 -8.61 37.58 -20.96
C SER A 29 -7.34 38.33 -20.55
N TYR A 30 -6.64 37.81 -19.55
CA TYR A 30 -5.21 38.05 -19.33
C TYR A 30 -4.47 36.70 -19.21
N VAL A 31 -4.49 35.92 -20.30
CA VAL A 31 -3.84 34.59 -20.43
C VAL A 31 -2.68 34.61 -21.45
N SER A 32 -2.36 35.77 -22.05
CA SER A 32 -1.53 35.80 -23.27
C SER A 32 0.00 35.74 -23.08
N ALA A 33 0.53 35.41 -21.90
CA ALA A 33 1.98 35.27 -21.69
C ALA A 33 2.41 33.97 -20.98
N MET A 34 1.47 33.10 -20.60
CA MET A 34 1.77 31.75 -20.07
C MET A 34 1.34 30.62 -21.03
N SER A 35 0.92 30.95 -22.25
CA SER A 35 0.37 29.99 -23.23
C SER A 35 1.43 29.16 -23.97
N HIS A 36 2.72 29.28 -23.64
CA HIS A 36 3.76 28.41 -24.21
C HIS A 36 4.00 27.11 -23.44
N ASP A 37 3.43 26.94 -22.23
CA ASP A 37 3.54 25.68 -21.48
C ASP A 37 2.42 24.67 -21.81
N ALA A 38 1.49 25.03 -22.70
CA ALA A 38 0.30 24.22 -23.02
C ALA A 38 0.58 22.94 -23.85
N GLU A 39 1.81 22.73 -24.33
CA GLU A 39 2.15 21.59 -25.20
C GLU A 39 2.89 20.42 -24.51
N LEU A 40 3.26 20.55 -23.24
CA LEU A 40 4.03 19.50 -22.55
C LEU A 40 3.12 18.51 -21.81
N SER A 41 2.22 17.85 -22.53
CA SER A 41 1.58 16.64 -21.99
C SER A 41 2.60 15.49 -22.06
N PRO A 42 2.92 14.82 -20.94
CA PRO A 42 3.81 13.66 -20.97
C PRO A 42 3.21 12.57 -21.88
N GLY A 43 4.07 11.91 -22.65
CA GLY A 43 3.67 10.75 -23.44
C GLY A 43 3.17 9.60 -22.56
N PRO A 44 2.37 8.67 -23.11
CA PRO A 44 1.79 7.56 -22.34
C PRO A 44 2.83 6.65 -21.67
N ASP A 45 4.00 6.49 -22.30
CA ASP A 45 5.09 5.67 -21.73
C ASP A 45 5.75 6.33 -20.52
N VAL A 46 5.92 7.66 -20.56
CA VAL A 46 6.44 8.45 -19.44
C VAL A 46 5.49 8.35 -18.26
N PHE A 47 4.20 8.52 -18.54
CA PHE A 47 3.16 8.37 -17.53
C PHE A 47 3.21 6.99 -16.87
N ARG A 48 3.22 5.92 -17.69
CA ARG A 48 3.27 4.54 -17.20
C ARG A 48 4.53 4.25 -16.38
N ALA A 49 5.68 4.76 -16.78
CA ALA A 49 6.93 4.55 -16.04
C ALA A 49 6.86 5.18 -14.64
N VAL A 50 6.32 6.41 -14.55
CA VAL A 50 6.15 7.12 -13.27
C VAL A 50 5.12 6.43 -12.38
N THR A 51 3.96 6.06 -12.92
CA THR A 51 2.91 5.41 -12.11
C THR A 51 3.38 4.07 -11.55
N ARG A 52 4.09 3.27 -12.35
CA ARG A 52 4.63 1.98 -11.92
C ARG A 52 5.76 2.08 -10.90
N SER A 53 6.37 3.25 -10.72
CA SER A 53 7.51 3.43 -9.81
C SER A 53 7.14 4.17 -8.52
N PHE A 54 6.14 5.05 -8.55
CA PHE A 54 5.86 5.95 -7.43
C PHE A 54 4.39 6.08 -7.04
N LEU A 55 3.45 5.59 -7.85
CA LEU A 55 2.03 5.80 -7.60
C LEU A 55 1.41 4.59 -6.92
N ILE A 56 1.31 4.66 -5.60
CA ILE A 56 0.50 3.74 -4.80
C ILE A 56 -0.80 4.47 -4.44
N ALA A 57 -1.92 3.75 -4.48
CA ALA A 57 -3.22 4.31 -4.12
C ALA A 57 -3.19 4.88 -2.68
N THR A 58 -4.15 5.76 -2.36
CA THR A 58 -4.21 6.35 -1.02
C THR A 58 -4.45 5.28 0.04
N SER A 59 -3.91 5.53 1.23
CA SER A 59 -4.09 4.68 2.41
C SER A 59 -5.56 4.38 2.69
N ASP A 60 -6.41 5.40 2.57
CA ASP A 60 -7.79 5.35 3.01
C ASP A 60 -8.56 4.29 2.21
N GLU A 61 -8.50 4.30 0.88
CA GLU A 61 -9.21 3.32 0.04
C GLU A 61 -8.70 1.88 0.26
N MET A 62 -7.41 1.73 0.57
CA MET A 62 -6.80 0.43 0.77
C MET A 62 -7.01 -0.12 2.17
N ILE A 63 -7.06 0.70 3.22
CA ILE A 63 -7.05 0.22 4.61
C ILE A 63 -8.41 0.39 5.30
N GLU A 64 -9.27 1.30 4.83
CA GLU A 64 -10.60 1.55 5.40
C GLU A 64 -11.43 0.28 5.67
N PRO A 65 -11.42 -0.77 4.82
CA PRO A 65 -12.15 -2.01 5.12
C PRO A 65 -11.68 -2.73 6.39
N LEU A 66 -10.41 -2.61 6.79
CA LEU A 66 -9.90 -3.16 8.05
C LEU A 66 -10.36 -2.33 9.25
N GLU A 67 -10.30 -1.01 9.12
CA GLU A 67 -10.69 -0.06 10.17
C GLU A 67 -12.20 -0.09 10.47
N LYS A 68 -13.01 -0.47 9.48
CA LYS A 68 -14.47 -0.64 9.62
C LYS A 68 -14.88 -1.99 10.19
N LEU A 69 -13.96 -2.92 10.42
CA LEU A 69 -14.31 -4.21 11.03
C LEU A 69 -14.77 -4.02 12.47
N ILE A 70 -15.96 -4.54 12.77
CA ILE A 70 -16.48 -4.61 14.13
C ILE A 70 -16.13 -6.00 14.67
N LEU A 71 -15.14 -6.06 15.56
CA LEU A 71 -14.64 -7.31 16.14
C LEU A 71 -14.95 -7.37 17.63
N SER A 72 -15.54 -8.46 18.10
CA SER A 72 -15.85 -8.65 19.52
C SER A 72 -14.63 -9.13 20.29
N ASP A 73 -13.75 -9.91 19.65
CA ASP A 73 -12.54 -10.44 20.25
C ASP A 73 -11.43 -9.38 20.37
N PRO A 74 -10.95 -9.07 21.60
CA PRO A 74 -9.84 -8.16 21.82
C PRO A 74 -8.54 -8.60 21.11
N LEU A 75 -8.30 -9.91 20.98
CA LEU A 75 -7.14 -10.46 20.28
C LEU A 75 -7.20 -10.09 18.79
N CYS A 76 -8.32 -10.39 18.12
CA CYS A 76 -8.48 -10.10 16.71
C CYS A 76 -8.39 -8.60 16.43
N ARG A 77 -8.96 -7.76 17.29
CA ARG A 77 -8.86 -6.30 17.19
C ARG A 77 -7.41 -5.81 17.23
N SER A 78 -6.65 -6.21 18.25
CA SER A 78 -5.24 -5.83 18.39
C SER A 78 -4.39 -6.27 17.19
N LEU A 79 -4.63 -7.48 16.67
CA LEU A 79 -3.93 -7.98 15.49
C LEU A 79 -4.28 -7.20 14.22
N VAL A 80 -5.55 -6.83 14.03
CA VAL A 80 -6.00 -5.99 12.90
C VAL A 80 -5.41 -4.59 13.00
N ASP A 81 -5.40 -3.97 14.18
CA ASP A 81 -4.82 -2.64 14.39
C ASP A 81 -3.33 -2.62 14.00
N ASN A 82 -2.57 -3.65 14.38
CA ASN A 82 -1.17 -3.81 14.00
C ASN A 82 -0.98 -3.96 12.48
N VAL A 83 -1.85 -4.74 11.82
CA VAL A 83 -1.83 -4.88 10.36
C VAL A 83 -2.13 -3.54 9.68
N SER A 84 -3.21 -2.86 10.10
CA SER A 84 -3.62 -1.58 9.55
C SER A 84 -2.51 -0.55 9.67
N SER A 85 -1.92 -0.41 10.86
CA SER A 85 -0.77 0.48 11.09
C SER A 85 0.43 0.12 10.22
N GLY A 86 0.77 -1.17 10.11
CA GLY A 86 1.85 -1.65 9.27
C GLY A 86 1.62 -1.33 7.79
N LEU A 87 0.43 -1.60 7.25
CA LEU A 87 0.08 -1.30 5.86
C LEU A 87 0.09 0.21 5.60
N HIS A 88 -0.40 1.02 6.53
CA HIS A 88 -0.31 2.50 6.47
C HIS A 88 1.14 2.95 6.33
N GLY A 89 2.04 2.35 7.11
CA GLY A 89 3.48 2.60 7.04
C GLY A 89 4.07 2.28 5.68
N VAL A 90 3.73 1.12 5.10
CA VAL A 90 4.19 0.72 3.76
C VAL A 90 3.70 1.69 2.68
N ILE A 91 2.41 2.02 2.68
CA ILE A 91 1.81 2.93 1.70
C ILE A 91 2.44 4.32 1.81
N SER A 92 2.59 4.83 3.02
CA SER A 92 3.18 6.15 3.27
C SER A 92 4.64 6.21 2.81
N ALA A 93 5.45 5.20 3.16
CA ALA A 93 6.85 5.17 2.77
C ALA A 93 7.01 5.07 1.23
N ALA A 94 6.25 4.19 0.61
CA ALA A 94 6.39 3.92 -0.82
C ALA A 94 5.75 5.01 -1.72
N SER A 95 4.77 5.77 -1.20
CA SER A 95 4.18 6.95 -1.87
C SER A 95 4.92 8.27 -1.58
N LEU A 96 5.89 8.28 -0.66
CA LEU A 96 6.59 9.48 -0.22
C LEU A 96 7.19 10.31 -1.38
N PRO A 97 7.86 9.72 -2.40
CA PRO A 97 8.40 10.50 -3.51
C PRO A 97 7.33 11.27 -4.29
N PHE A 98 6.17 10.63 -4.51
CA PHE A 98 5.03 11.26 -5.18
C PHE A 98 4.45 12.38 -4.32
N SER A 99 4.22 12.12 -3.03
CA SER A 99 3.66 13.10 -2.08
C SER A 99 4.53 14.34 -1.93
N LEU A 100 5.85 14.17 -1.78
CA LEU A 100 6.79 15.29 -1.69
C LEU A 100 6.85 16.12 -2.97
N THR A 101 6.82 15.47 -4.12
CA THR A 101 6.82 16.16 -5.42
C THR A 101 5.52 16.94 -5.62
N SER A 102 4.38 16.31 -5.33
CA SER A 102 3.07 16.94 -5.36
C SER A 102 3.01 18.17 -4.45
N GLU A 103 3.45 18.05 -3.19
CA GLU A 103 3.47 19.15 -2.23
C GLU A 103 4.40 20.28 -2.69
N SER A 104 5.60 19.95 -3.19
CA SER A 104 6.55 20.93 -3.73
C SER A 104 5.96 21.72 -4.91
N ILE A 105 5.24 21.06 -5.82
CA ILE A 105 4.57 21.72 -6.96
C ILE A 105 3.44 22.62 -6.47
N ASN A 106 2.59 22.13 -5.58
CA ASN A 106 1.50 22.92 -5.01
C ASN A 106 2.01 24.16 -4.28
N LYS A 107 3.07 24.01 -3.46
CA LYS A 107 3.70 25.12 -2.73
C LYS A 107 4.32 26.15 -3.67
N ARG A 108 5.04 25.70 -4.72
CA ARG A 108 5.57 26.62 -5.74
C ARG A 108 4.46 27.40 -6.44
N ARG A 109 3.36 26.75 -6.78
CA ARG A 109 2.23 27.39 -7.45
C ARG A 109 1.50 28.38 -6.53
N PHE A 110 1.28 28.00 -5.27
CA PHE A 110 0.74 28.90 -4.25
C PHE A 110 1.62 30.14 -4.08
N ASN A 111 2.94 29.97 -3.98
CA ASN A 111 3.88 31.09 -3.87
C ASN A 111 3.81 32.02 -5.07
N GLN A 112 3.61 31.51 -6.29
CA GLN A 112 3.42 32.35 -7.47
C GLN A 112 2.15 33.22 -7.34
N PHE A 113 1.03 32.64 -6.93
CA PHE A 113 -0.20 33.40 -6.69
C PHE A 113 -0.02 34.43 -5.57
N TYR A 114 0.64 34.04 -4.48
CA TYR A 114 0.90 34.93 -3.34
C TYR A 114 1.82 36.09 -3.72
N THR A 115 2.93 35.84 -4.41
CA THR A 115 3.81 36.91 -4.92
C THR A 115 3.06 37.84 -5.87
N ALA A 116 2.23 37.29 -6.78
CA ALA A 116 1.42 38.12 -7.67
C ALA A 116 0.40 38.97 -6.92
N ALA A 117 -0.28 38.42 -5.91
CA ALA A 117 -1.22 39.13 -5.07
C ALA A 117 -0.54 40.24 -4.25
N ARG A 118 0.66 39.97 -3.70
CA ARG A 118 1.50 40.96 -3.00
C ARG A 118 1.86 42.11 -3.92
N ILE A 119 2.35 41.84 -5.14
CA ILE A 119 2.71 42.87 -6.11
C ILE A 119 1.52 43.75 -6.46
N ARG A 120 0.32 43.17 -6.63
CA ARG A 120 -0.91 43.93 -6.90
C ARG A 120 -1.38 44.77 -5.71
N GLY A 121 -1.02 44.37 -4.49
CA GLY A 121 -1.34 45.08 -3.26
C GLY A 121 -0.38 46.22 -2.94
N LEU A 122 0.78 46.29 -3.60
CA LEU A 122 1.74 47.38 -3.42
C LEU A 122 1.16 48.68 -4.01
N THR A 123 0.99 49.68 -3.15
CA THR A 123 0.70 51.05 -3.58
C THR A 123 2.02 51.81 -3.78
N PHE A 124 2.02 52.85 -4.63
CA PHE A 124 3.22 53.67 -4.89
C PHE A 124 3.72 54.43 -3.64
N GLU A 125 2.91 54.52 -2.59
CA GLU A 125 3.20 55.31 -1.37
C GLU A 125 3.96 54.49 -0.30
N ASP A 126 3.94 53.15 -0.36
CA ASP A 126 4.35 52.27 0.75
C ASP A 126 5.85 51.89 0.77
N ASN A 127 6.73 52.63 0.09
CA ASN A 127 8.18 52.34 0.03
C ASN A 127 8.54 50.86 -0.32
N GLY A 128 7.63 50.15 -0.99
CA GLY A 128 7.81 48.73 -1.37
C GLY A 128 7.52 47.70 -0.28
N ASN A 129 7.01 48.08 0.90
CA ASN A 129 6.63 47.15 1.96
C ASN A 129 5.12 47.14 2.20
N LEU A 130 4.49 45.96 2.13
CA LEU A 130 3.07 45.80 2.45
C LEU A 130 2.82 45.98 3.95
N SER A 131 1.69 46.60 4.28
CA SER A 131 1.14 46.53 5.63
C SER A 131 0.77 45.08 5.98
N LYS A 132 0.75 44.73 7.28
CA LYS A 132 0.35 43.38 7.72
C LYS A 132 -1.04 42.99 7.21
N GLU A 133 -1.96 43.95 7.16
CA GLU A 133 -3.33 43.74 6.69
C GLU A 133 -3.35 43.44 5.18
N GLN A 134 -2.58 44.18 4.37
CA GLN A 134 -2.47 43.91 2.94
C GLN A 134 -1.81 42.55 2.66
N ASP A 135 -0.84 42.14 3.48
CA ASP A 135 -0.18 40.84 3.34
C ASP A 135 -1.12 39.66 3.66
N ILE A 136 -1.95 39.78 4.71
CA ILE A 136 -3.01 38.82 5.04
C ILE A 136 -4.02 38.73 3.89
N LEU A 137 -4.45 39.88 3.34
CA LEU A 137 -5.37 39.91 2.19
C LEU A 137 -4.75 39.26 0.94
N ALA A 138 -3.46 39.47 0.70
CA ALA A 138 -2.74 38.83 -0.40
C ALA A 138 -2.66 37.30 -0.22
N PHE A 139 -2.42 36.82 1.01
CA PHE A 139 -2.42 35.40 1.34
C PHE A 139 -3.79 34.76 1.10
N GLU A 140 -4.87 35.37 1.60
CA GLU A 140 -6.23 34.88 1.40
C GLU A 140 -6.62 34.84 -0.08
N ARG A 141 -6.25 35.88 -0.84
CA ARG A 141 -6.46 35.91 -2.29
C ARG A 141 -5.73 34.77 -2.99
N ALA A 142 -4.47 34.53 -2.63
CA ALA A 142 -3.68 33.46 -3.20
C ALA A 142 -4.25 32.07 -2.86
N ARG A 143 -4.80 31.90 -1.65
CA ARG A 143 -5.48 30.67 -1.23
C ARG A 143 -6.70 30.38 -2.10
N ILE A 144 -7.56 31.38 -2.31
CA ILE A 144 -8.74 31.28 -3.18
C ILE A 144 -8.34 31.01 -4.63
N GLU A 145 -7.34 31.74 -5.17
CA GLU A 145 -6.84 31.53 -6.53
C GLU A 145 -6.26 30.12 -6.71
N MET A 146 -5.51 29.60 -5.73
CA MET A 146 -4.95 28.24 -5.75
C MET A 146 -6.04 27.17 -5.71
N GLU A 147 -7.07 27.36 -4.88
CA GLU A 147 -8.19 26.43 -4.80
C GLU A 147 -8.99 26.40 -6.11
N ASN A 148 -9.32 27.58 -6.66
CA ASN A 148 -9.97 27.70 -7.97
C ASN A 148 -9.13 27.05 -9.08
N PHE A 149 -7.82 27.28 -9.08
CA PHE A 149 -6.89 26.67 -10.02
C PHE A 149 -6.88 25.14 -9.89
N ARG A 150 -6.76 24.60 -8.68
CA ARG A 150 -6.76 23.14 -8.43
C ARG A 150 -8.06 22.47 -8.87
N ASN A 151 -9.20 23.16 -8.68
CA ASN A 151 -10.52 22.65 -9.04
C ASN A 151 -10.84 22.83 -10.54
N SER A 152 -10.10 23.70 -11.24
CA SER A 152 -10.19 23.83 -12.70
C SER A 152 -9.57 22.64 -13.42
N LYS A 153 -10.13 22.27 -14.58
CA LYS A 153 -9.58 21.19 -15.43
C LYS A 153 -8.14 21.48 -15.85
N ASP A 154 -7.85 22.72 -16.21
CA ASP A 154 -6.52 23.13 -16.67
C ASP A 154 -5.50 23.10 -15.54
N GLY A 155 -5.84 23.62 -14.35
CA GLY A 155 -4.93 23.60 -13.22
C GLY A 155 -4.69 22.20 -12.66
N SER A 156 -5.72 21.35 -12.62
CA SER A 156 -5.56 19.94 -12.25
C SER A 156 -4.66 19.19 -13.23
N ASN A 157 -4.87 19.37 -14.54
CA ASN A 157 -4.01 18.79 -15.58
C ASN A 157 -2.58 19.31 -15.50
N PHE A 158 -2.41 20.61 -15.29
CA PHE A 158 -1.09 21.23 -15.14
C PHE A 158 -0.32 20.62 -13.98
N ILE A 159 -0.94 20.51 -12.79
CA ILE A 159 -0.30 19.92 -11.61
C ILE A 159 0.06 18.46 -11.88
N ALA A 160 -0.87 17.67 -12.40
CA ALA A 160 -0.65 16.26 -12.70
C ALA A 160 0.49 16.05 -13.71
N ASN A 161 0.49 16.78 -14.82
CA ASN A 161 1.53 16.70 -15.84
C ASN A 161 2.89 17.16 -15.29
N THR A 162 2.91 18.21 -14.47
CA THR A 162 4.14 18.71 -13.85
C THR A 162 4.73 17.66 -12.90
N ILE A 163 3.90 17.00 -12.08
CA ILE A 163 4.35 15.90 -11.19
C ILE A 163 4.98 14.79 -12.02
N VAL A 164 4.31 14.34 -13.08
CA VAL A 164 4.78 13.24 -13.94
C VAL A 164 6.09 13.62 -14.62
N LEU A 165 6.21 14.83 -15.15
CA LEU A 165 7.43 15.29 -15.80
C LEU A 165 8.60 15.42 -14.81
N GLU A 166 8.36 15.89 -13.58
CA GLU A 166 9.41 15.99 -12.56
C GLU A 166 9.87 14.61 -12.08
N LEU A 167 8.94 13.70 -11.80
CA LEU A 167 9.27 12.32 -11.41
C LEU A 167 9.94 11.54 -12.55
N SER A 168 9.52 11.77 -13.79
CA SER A 168 10.17 11.17 -14.96
C SER A 168 11.61 11.67 -15.13
N ARG A 169 11.83 12.98 -14.98
CA ARG A 169 13.20 13.54 -14.97
C ARG A 169 14.03 12.94 -13.85
N ALA A 170 13.43 12.72 -12.68
CA ALA A 170 14.10 12.08 -11.56
C ALA A 170 14.48 10.62 -11.90
N LEU A 171 13.60 9.83 -12.52
CA LEU A 171 13.87 8.45 -12.95
C LEU A 171 14.98 8.33 -14.01
N SER A 172 15.18 9.37 -14.83
CA SER A 172 16.31 9.40 -15.77
C SER A 172 17.68 9.44 -15.06
N SER A 173 17.71 9.81 -13.78
CA SER A 173 18.92 9.67 -12.95
C SER A 173 19.07 8.21 -12.50
N ARG A 174 20.23 7.61 -12.79
CA ARG A 174 20.55 6.23 -12.43
C ARG A 174 20.36 5.95 -10.94
N ASP A 175 20.81 6.86 -10.07
CA ASP A 175 20.78 6.65 -8.62
C ASP A 175 19.35 6.72 -8.08
N ILE A 176 18.53 7.64 -8.60
CA ILE A 176 17.12 7.77 -8.22
C ILE A 176 16.32 6.58 -8.75
N GLY A 177 16.56 6.16 -9.99
CA GLY A 177 15.92 4.97 -10.56
C GLY A 177 16.22 3.72 -9.75
N ALA A 178 17.48 3.52 -9.33
CA ALA A 178 17.87 2.43 -8.44
C ALA A 178 17.20 2.52 -7.06
N ALA A 179 17.15 3.72 -6.47
CA ALA A 179 16.49 3.94 -5.19
C ALA A 179 14.97 3.70 -5.25
N ALA A 180 14.31 4.08 -6.36
CA ALA A 180 12.90 3.84 -6.57
C ALA A 180 12.59 2.33 -6.69
N ALA A 181 13.42 1.58 -7.43
CA ALA A 181 13.29 0.13 -7.53
C ALA A 181 13.49 -0.54 -6.16
N GLU A 182 14.49 -0.10 -5.39
CA GLU A 182 14.72 -0.62 -4.04
C GLU A 182 13.57 -0.28 -3.08
N LEU A 183 12.98 0.91 -3.18
CA LEU A 183 11.79 1.28 -2.41
C LEU A 183 10.62 0.33 -2.68
N MET A 184 10.38 -0.07 -3.94
CA MET A 184 9.35 -1.06 -4.28
C MET A 184 9.70 -2.45 -3.72
N ASN A 185 10.96 -2.86 -3.76
CA ASN A 185 11.41 -4.13 -3.16
C ASN A 185 11.20 -4.15 -1.63
N GLN A 186 11.49 -3.03 -0.95
CA GLN A 186 11.27 -2.88 0.48
C GLN A 186 9.78 -2.87 0.83
N ALA A 187 8.95 -2.23 0.01
CA ALA A 187 7.50 -2.27 0.16
C ALA A 187 6.97 -3.70 0.07
N LEU A 188 7.40 -4.47 -0.94
CA LEU A 188 7.02 -5.88 -1.10
C LEU A 188 7.43 -6.71 0.12
N SER A 189 8.69 -6.62 0.53
CA SER A 189 9.21 -7.33 1.70
C SER A 189 8.44 -6.99 2.97
N SER A 190 8.13 -5.70 3.17
CA SER A 190 7.39 -5.23 4.34
C SER A 190 5.93 -5.71 4.34
N THR A 191 5.26 -5.67 3.19
CA THR A 191 3.89 -6.20 3.04
C THR A 191 3.83 -7.68 3.39
N TRP A 192 4.80 -8.49 2.94
CA TRP A 192 4.90 -9.88 3.34
C TRP A 192 5.12 -10.04 4.85
N SER A 193 6.08 -9.31 5.43
CA SER A 193 6.37 -9.39 6.86
C SER A 193 5.17 -9.03 7.75
N ILE A 194 4.36 -8.05 7.34
CA ILE A 194 3.11 -7.72 8.04
C ILE A 194 2.16 -8.92 8.07
N PHE A 195 1.96 -9.59 6.92
CA PHE A 195 1.11 -10.78 6.85
C PHE A 195 1.69 -11.96 7.63
N GLU A 196 2.99 -12.23 7.49
CA GLU A 196 3.69 -13.31 8.20
C GLU A 196 3.55 -13.14 9.72
N ASN A 197 3.79 -11.93 10.23
CA ASN A 197 3.65 -11.61 11.65
C ASN A 197 2.19 -11.75 12.11
N PHE A 198 1.23 -11.22 11.35
CA PHE A 198 -0.19 -11.39 11.66
C PHE A 198 -0.58 -12.87 11.75
N ALA A 199 -0.25 -13.65 10.72
CA ALA A 199 -0.63 -15.05 10.66
C ALA A 199 0.03 -15.86 11.78
N SER A 200 1.31 -15.59 12.06
CA SER A 200 2.05 -16.26 13.14
C SER A 200 1.44 -15.95 14.51
N SER A 201 1.24 -14.67 14.81
CA SER A 201 0.64 -14.24 16.08
C SER A 201 -0.78 -14.75 16.22
N PHE A 202 -1.58 -14.68 15.16
CA PHE A 202 -2.94 -15.23 15.15
C PHE A 202 -2.94 -16.72 15.47
N ILE A 203 -2.15 -17.54 14.75
CA ILE A 203 -2.08 -18.99 14.96
C ILE A 203 -1.68 -19.32 16.40
N VAL A 204 -0.64 -18.67 16.91
CA VAL A 204 -0.11 -18.91 18.26
C VAL A 204 -1.13 -18.51 19.33
N GLU A 205 -1.64 -17.29 19.28
CA GLU A 205 -2.59 -16.78 20.27
C GLU A 205 -3.95 -17.47 20.20
N TRP A 206 -4.39 -17.86 19.00
CA TRP A 206 -5.62 -18.63 18.82
C TRP A 206 -5.52 -20.02 19.46
N ILE A 207 -4.35 -20.67 19.42
CA ILE A 207 -4.13 -21.93 20.13
C ILE A 207 -3.96 -21.70 21.63
N ASN A 208 -3.28 -20.63 22.06
CA ASN A 208 -3.13 -20.29 23.48
C ASN A 208 -4.46 -20.00 24.17
N SER A 209 -5.45 -19.47 23.44
CA SER A 209 -6.79 -19.24 23.98
C SER A 209 -7.63 -20.52 24.14
N ASP A 210 -7.34 -21.60 23.40
CA ASP A 210 -7.92 -22.93 23.61
C ASP A 210 -6.94 -24.03 23.16
N PRO A 211 -6.21 -24.66 24.11
CA PRO A 211 -5.21 -25.70 23.80
C PRO A 211 -5.76 -26.90 23.02
N ARG A 212 -7.07 -27.17 23.07
CA ARG A 212 -7.68 -28.26 22.31
C ARG A 212 -7.47 -28.07 20.80
N ARG A 213 -7.34 -26.82 20.34
CA ARG A 213 -7.03 -26.48 18.94
C ARG A 213 -5.66 -26.97 18.49
N ALA A 214 -4.70 -27.14 19.40
CA ALA A 214 -3.38 -27.70 19.07
C ALA A 214 -3.49 -29.10 18.45
N SER A 215 -4.46 -29.90 18.91
CA SER A 215 -4.72 -31.23 18.36
C SER A 215 -5.13 -31.18 16.88
N LYS A 216 -5.92 -30.18 16.46
CA LYS A 216 -6.32 -30.00 15.06
C LYS A 216 -5.09 -29.76 14.18
N VAL A 217 -4.16 -28.93 14.66
CA VAL A 217 -2.92 -28.58 13.96
C VAL A 217 -1.96 -29.76 13.88
N LEU A 218 -1.73 -30.48 14.99
CA LEU A 218 -0.86 -31.66 15.04
C LEU A 218 -1.37 -32.82 14.17
N ASN A 219 -2.69 -32.98 14.06
CA ASN A 219 -3.32 -34.02 13.24
C ASN A 219 -3.43 -33.63 11.76
N CYS A 220 -3.14 -32.38 11.40
CA CYS A 220 -3.22 -31.91 10.01
C CYS A 220 -2.14 -32.58 9.14
N PRO A 221 -2.51 -33.34 8.08
CA PRO A 221 -1.54 -34.02 7.22
C PRO A 221 -0.51 -33.10 6.57
N GLY A 222 -0.92 -31.89 6.18
CA GLY A 222 -0.05 -30.88 5.56
C GLY A 222 1.03 -30.32 6.49
N LEU A 223 0.92 -30.55 7.80
CA LEU A 223 1.85 -30.05 8.81
C LEU A 223 2.72 -31.15 9.43
N LYS A 224 2.51 -32.42 9.06
CA LYS A 224 3.28 -33.55 9.61
C LYS A 224 4.78 -33.41 9.37
N SER A 225 5.20 -32.99 8.18
CA SER A 225 6.62 -32.76 7.87
C SER A 225 7.19 -31.55 8.59
N TYR A 226 6.36 -30.53 8.85
CA TYR A 226 6.76 -29.31 9.55
C TYR A 226 6.98 -29.57 11.06
N PHE A 227 6.11 -30.34 11.69
CA PHE A 227 6.26 -30.69 13.11
C PHE A 227 7.20 -31.87 13.34
N GLY A 228 7.24 -32.84 12.42
CA GLY A 228 8.04 -34.05 12.57
C GLY A 228 7.64 -34.84 13.82
N LYS A 229 8.63 -35.43 14.50
CA LYS A 229 8.42 -36.02 15.83
C LYS A 229 8.42 -34.90 16.87
N PHE A 230 7.25 -34.30 17.07
CA PHE A 230 7.08 -33.27 18.09
C PHE A 230 7.35 -33.87 19.48
N SER A 231 8.29 -33.28 20.21
CA SER A 231 8.60 -33.63 21.59
C SER A 231 8.82 -32.35 22.38
N ILE A 232 8.21 -32.26 23.56
CA ILE A 232 8.41 -31.14 24.48
C ILE A 232 9.53 -31.55 25.44
N ASP A 233 10.58 -30.73 25.53
CA ASP A 233 11.66 -30.92 26.49
C ASP A 233 11.22 -30.54 27.91
N LEU A 234 11.85 -31.15 28.92
CA LEU A 234 11.52 -30.91 30.33
C LEU A 234 11.77 -29.47 30.77
N ASP A 235 12.75 -28.79 30.16
CA ASP A 235 13.07 -27.40 30.48
C ASP A 235 11.91 -26.48 30.06
N THR A 236 11.33 -26.68 28.87
CA THR A 236 10.14 -25.96 28.40
C THR A 236 8.93 -26.20 29.31
N ILE A 237 8.75 -27.41 29.82
CA ILE A 237 7.67 -27.70 30.79
C ILE A 237 7.93 -26.95 32.10
N ASN A 238 9.18 -26.95 32.58
CA ASN A 238 9.58 -26.27 33.81
C ASN A 238 9.48 -24.73 33.69
N GLU A 239 9.87 -24.15 32.55
CA GLU A 239 9.72 -22.72 32.22
C GLU A 239 8.25 -22.25 32.31
N ASN A 240 7.30 -23.16 32.08
CA ASN A 240 5.86 -22.89 32.14
C ASN A 240 5.22 -23.38 33.44
N LEU A 241 6.01 -23.63 34.49
CA LEU A 241 5.51 -24.11 35.80
C LEU A 241 4.63 -25.37 35.70
N PHE A 242 4.94 -26.24 34.74
CA PHE A 242 4.17 -27.46 34.45
C PHE A 242 2.70 -27.20 34.02
N ASP A 243 2.34 -25.97 33.65
CA ASP A 243 1.03 -25.61 33.08
C ASP A 243 1.18 -25.01 31.68
N LEU A 244 0.77 -25.77 30.66
CA LEU A 244 0.84 -25.36 29.25
C LEU A 244 -0.49 -24.79 28.74
N THR A 245 -1.49 -24.61 29.60
CA THR A 245 -2.87 -24.29 29.20
C THR A 245 -2.99 -22.94 28.49
N LYS A 246 -2.08 -22.00 28.77
CA LYS A 246 -2.08 -20.66 28.12
C LYS A 246 -0.90 -20.42 27.19
N SER A 247 -0.05 -21.42 27.00
CA SER A 247 1.19 -21.31 26.23
C SER A 247 1.37 -22.40 25.20
N MET A 248 0.34 -23.24 24.98
CA MET A 248 0.41 -24.39 24.07
C MET A 248 0.83 -24.00 22.64
N GLY A 249 0.30 -22.90 22.11
CA GLY A 249 0.70 -22.36 20.81
C GLY A 249 2.16 -21.92 20.82
N SER A 250 2.57 -21.20 21.86
CA SER A 250 3.95 -20.72 22.02
C SER A 250 4.95 -21.88 22.11
N VAL A 251 4.60 -22.95 22.84
CA VAL A 251 5.40 -24.18 22.97
C VAL A 251 5.43 -24.94 21.64
N LEU A 252 4.28 -25.10 20.97
CA LEU A 252 4.17 -25.84 19.71
C LEU A 252 5.04 -25.23 18.60
N PHE A 253 5.15 -23.90 18.57
CA PHE A 253 5.92 -23.16 17.58
C PHE A 253 7.28 -22.65 18.08
N LYS A 254 7.72 -23.03 19.28
CA LYS A 254 9.03 -22.63 19.84
C LYS A 254 10.16 -23.03 18.88
N GLY A 255 10.94 -22.04 18.44
CA GLY A 255 12.05 -22.24 17.50
C GLY A 255 11.65 -22.59 16.05
N LYS A 256 10.36 -22.61 15.71
CA LYS A 256 9.87 -22.87 14.35
C LYS A 256 9.36 -21.58 13.72
N ARG A 257 9.77 -21.30 12.49
CA ARG A 257 9.32 -20.12 11.74
C ARG A 257 8.13 -20.45 10.87
N LEU A 258 7.06 -19.67 11.01
CA LEU A 258 5.88 -19.71 10.16
C LEU A 258 6.06 -18.82 8.92
N ASP A 259 7.18 -18.98 8.21
CA ASP A 259 7.56 -18.16 7.03
C ASP A 259 7.10 -18.77 5.69
N ASN A 260 6.53 -19.98 5.72
CA ASN A 260 6.07 -20.68 4.53
C ASN A 260 4.55 -20.54 4.37
N ILE A 261 4.13 -19.93 3.26
CA ILE A 261 2.71 -19.73 2.93
C ILE A 261 1.86 -21.01 2.95
N ASN A 262 2.44 -22.16 2.57
CA ASN A 262 1.71 -23.43 2.60
C ASN A 262 1.50 -23.93 4.03
N VAL A 263 2.50 -23.72 4.91
CA VAL A 263 2.40 -24.04 6.34
C VAL A 263 1.37 -23.15 7.00
N ILE A 264 1.42 -21.83 6.76
CA ILE A 264 0.43 -20.86 7.24
C ILE A 264 -0.98 -21.29 6.78
N ARG A 265 -1.15 -21.57 5.48
CA ARG A 265 -2.45 -22.00 4.92
C ARG A 265 -2.95 -23.27 5.59
N SER A 266 -2.11 -24.29 5.75
CA SER A 266 -2.49 -25.55 6.39
C SER A 266 -2.83 -25.37 7.87
N ALA A 267 -2.10 -24.53 8.61
CA ALA A 267 -2.38 -24.22 10.00
C ALA A 267 -3.71 -23.50 10.16
N ILE A 268 -3.95 -22.44 9.38
CA ILE A 268 -5.22 -21.71 9.40
C ILE A 268 -6.39 -22.61 8.99
N SER A 269 -6.21 -23.45 7.97
CA SER A 269 -7.25 -24.41 7.54
C SER A 269 -7.56 -25.48 8.57
N ALA A 270 -6.58 -25.83 9.42
CA ALA A 270 -6.79 -26.78 10.52
C ALA A 270 -7.48 -26.11 11.71
N LEU A 271 -7.21 -24.82 11.94
CA LEU A 271 -7.75 -24.06 13.05
C LEU A 271 -9.17 -23.55 12.79
N LEU A 272 -9.44 -23.12 11.55
CA LEU A 272 -10.69 -22.51 11.14
C LEU A 272 -11.43 -23.43 10.18
N SER A 273 -12.71 -23.67 10.46
CA SER A 273 -13.54 -24.61 9.68
C SER A 273 -13.97 -24.06 8.30
N ASN A 274 -13.60 -22.81 7.97
CA ASN A 274 -14.06 -22.09 6.80
C ASN A 274 -13.14 -22.28 5.58
N LEU A 275 -13.60 -23.07 4.60
CA LEU A 275 -12.90 -23.36 3.34
C LEU A 275 -12.58 -22.11 2.49
N ASN A 276 -13.31 -21.00 2.68
CA ASN A 276 -13.08 -19.78 1.91
C ASN A 276 -11.80 -19.07 2.36
N VAL A 277 -11.41 -19.19 3.64
CA VAL A 277 -10.17 -18.57 4.16
C VAL A 277 -8.95 -19.14 3.45
N SER A 278 -8.88 -20.45 3.28
CA SER A 278 -7.78 -21.13 2.60
C SER A 278 -7.66 -20.73 1.12
N LYS A 279 -8.80 -20.44 0.47
CA LYS A 279 -8.84 -19.94 -0.92
C LYS A 279 -8.35 -18.50 -1.02
N ILE A 280 -8.71 -17.66 -0.05
CA ILE A 280 -8.31 -16.24 0.01
C ILE A 280 -6.81 -16.12 0.30
N ILE A 281 -6.21 -17.07 1.02
CA ILE A 281 -4.75 -17.28 1.07
C ILE A 281 -4.28 -17.91 -0.25
N GLY A 282 -4.58 -17.23 -1.35
CA GLY A 282 -4.52 -17.75 -2.71
C GLY A 282 -3.23 -17.40 -3.43
N ASN A 283 -3.35 -17.23 -4.75
CA ASN A 283 -2.20 -17.10 -5.64
C ASN A 283 -1.40 -15.81 -5.42
N ASP A 284 -2.05 -14.72 -4.99
CA ASP A 284 -1.37 -13.43 -4.87
C ASP A 284 -0.46 -13.35 -3.66
N LEU A 285 -0.89 -13.86 -2.50
CA LEU A 285 -0.02 -14.03 -1.33
C LEU A 285 1.07 -15.08 -1.57
N TRP A 286 0.75 -16.12 -2.32
CA TRP A 286 1.75 -17.10 -2.72
C TRP A 286 2.83 -16.47 -3.63
N LEU A 287 2.43 -15.66 -4.61
CA LEU A 287 3.35 -14.95 -5.51
C LEU A 287 4.18 -13.91 -4.74
N LEU A 288 3.55 -13.16 -3.83
CA LEU A 288 4.23 -12.26 -2.90
C LEU A 288 5.36 -12.99 -2.14
N ASN A 289 5.06 -14.17 -1.57
CA ASN A 289 6.06 -14.99 -0.89
C ASN A 289 7.20 -15.42 -1.82
N GLN A 290 6.88 -15.88 -3.05
CA GLN A 290 7.91 -16.27 -4.02
C GLN A 290 8.83 -15.10 -4.39
N ARG A 291 8.27 -13.91 -4.62
CA ARG A 291 9.05 -12.71 -4.96
C ARG A 291 9.90 -12.24 -3.78
N ARG A 292 9.34 -12.25 -2.56
CA ARG A 292 10.11 -11.96 -1.33
C ARG A 292 11.27 -12.92 -1.16
N HIS A 293 11.06 -14.22 -1.39
CA HIS A 293 12.13 -15.21 -1.33
C HIS A 293 13.25 -14.91 -2.35
N LEU A 294 12.88 -14.52 -3.58
CA LEU A 294 13.84 -14.11 -4.60
C LEU A 294 14.67 -12.90 -4.16
N LEU A 295 14.02 -11.85 -3.64
CA LEU A 295 14.69 -10.65 -3.17
C LEU A 295 15.67 -10.96 -2.02
N VAL A 296 15.20 -11.66 -1.00
CA VAL A 296 15.96 -11.90 0.24
C VAL A 296 17.07 -12.95 0.06
N HIS A 297 16.83 -14.01 -0.70
CA HIS A 297 17.75 -15.16 -0.78
C HIS A 297 18.49 -15.27 -2.10
N LYS A 298 18.02 -14.60 -3.16
CA LYS A 298 18.62 -14.65 -4.51
C LYS A 298 19.01 -13.26 -5.04
N ARG A 299 19.00 -12.24 -4.18
CA ARG A 299 19.30 -10.83 -4.54
C ARG A 299 18.40 -10.30 -5.66
N GLY A 300 17.18 -10.83 -5.75
CA GLY A 300 16.22 -10.48 -6.79
C GLY A 300 16.50 -11.10 -8.16
N LEU A 301 17.51 -11.95 -8.32
CA LEU A 301 17.84 -12.56 -9.61
C LEU A 301 16.92 -13.74 -9.90
N ILE A 302 16.27 -13.71 -11.06
CA ILE A 302 15.31 -14.71 -11.51
C ILE A 302 16.03 -16.03 -11.84
N ASP A 303 15.56 -17.13 -11.27
CA ASP A 303 16.10 -18.47 -11.50
C ASP A 303 15.04 -19.44 -12.05
N ARG A 304 15.49 -20.64 -12.45
CA ARG A 304 14.61 -21.69 -13.01
C ARG A 304 13.57 -22.17 -11.99
N GLU A 305 13.93 -22.20 -10.72
CA GLU A 305 13.04 -22.63 -9.64
C GLU A 305 11.86 -21.65 -9.52
N TYR A 306 12.13 -20.35 -9.51
CA TYR A 306 11.11 -19.30 -9.51
C TYR A 306 10.16 -19.44 -10.70
N LEU A 307 10.69 -19.48 -11.93
CA LEU A 307 9.86 -19.56 -13.14
C LEU A 307 9.03 -20.85 -13.19
N SER A 308 9.61 -21.99 -12.79
CA SER A 308 8.88 -23.26 -12.75
C SER A 308 7.70 -23.25 -11.77
N ARG A 309 7.82 -22.46 -10.69
CA ARG A 309 6.79 -22.31 -9.67
C ARG A 309 5.72 -21.33 -10.10
N THR A 310 6.11 -20.16 -10.61
CA THR A 310 5.21 -19.02 -10.82
C THR A 310 4.59 -18.98 -12.21
N GLY A 311 5.24 -19.59 -13.20
CA GLY A 311 4.87 -19.44 -14.60
C GLY A 311 5.11 -18.02 -15.15
N ASP A 312 5.91 -17.20 -14.44
CA ASP A 312 6.29 -15.87 -14.94
C ASP A 312 7.07 -15.98 -16.25
N LYS A 313 7.02 -14.93 -17.08
CA LYS A 313 7.62 -14.93 -18.43
C LYS A 313 8.91 -14.11 -18.53
N MET A 314 9.54 -13.85 -17.40
CA MET A 314 10.79 -13.09 -17.32
C MET A 314 12.01 -13.98 -17.64
N ASN A 315 13.13 -13.39 -18.02
CA ASN A 315 14.34 -14.16 -18.34
C ASN A 315 15.11 -14.55 -17.08
N ILE A 316 15.76 -15.71 -17.13
CA ILE A 316 16.67 -16.17 -16.09
C ILE A 316 17.90 -15.24 -16.04
N GLY A 317 18.28 -14.82 -14.83
CA GLY A 317 19.42 -13.95 -14.59
C GLY A 317 19.07 -12.46 -14.54
N ASP A 318 17.89 -12.07 -15.02
CA ASP A 318 17.39 -10.70 -14.88
C ASP A 318 17.00 -10.43 -13.42
N SER A 319 17.15 -9.18 -12.98
CA SER A 319 16.59 -8.73 -11.71
C SER A 319 15.07 -8.61 -11.82
N ILE A 320 14.36 -9.09 -10.82
CA ILE A 320 12.91 -8.93 -10.73
C ILE A 320 12.53 -7.45 -10.66
N ILE A 321 11.51 -7.08 -11.43
CA ILE A 321 10.94 -5.73 -11.43
C ILE A 321 9.65 -5.76 -10.64
N VAL A 322 9.65 -5.08 -9.49
CA VAL A 322 8.46 -4.88 -8.66
C VAL A 322 7.91 -3.48 -8.95
N THR A 323 6.61 -3.40 -9.21
CA THR A 323 5.95 -2.15 -9.56
C THR A 323 4.90 -1.75 -8.54
N SER A 324 4.48 -0.48 -8.54
CA SER A 324 3.44 0.00 -7.64
C SER A 324 2.13 -0.77 -7.77
N ASP A 325 1.79 -1.23 -8.98
CA ASP A 325 0.62 -2.11 -9.22
C ASP A 325 0.74 -3.46 -8.48
N ASP A 326 1.96 -4.04 -8.45
CA ASP A 326 2.22 -5.26 -7.69
C ASP A 326 2.04 -5.00 -6.19
N ILE A 327 2.55 -3.87 -5.68
CA ILE A 327 2.42 -3.49 -4.26
C ILE A 327 0.95 -3.31 -3.87
N ILE A 328 0.17 -2.55 -4.66
CA ILE A 328 -1.27 -2.38 -4.43
C ILE A 328 -1.95 -3.74 -4.38
N LYS A 329 -1.68 -4.60 -5.38
CA LYS A 329 -2.24 -5.95 -5.45
C LYS A 329 -1.91 -6.78 -4.21
N TYR A 330 -0.67 -6.74 -3.73
CA TYR A 330 -0.26 -7.48 -2.55
C TYR A 330 -0.85 -6.93 -1.25
N ILE A 331 -0.95 -5.62 -1.08
CA ILE A 331 -1.62 -4.99 0.05
C ILE A 331 -3.09 -5.42 0.11
N LEU A 332 -3.79 -5.41 -1.03
CA LEU A 332 -5.17 -5.87 -1.13
C LEU A 332 -5.32 -7.36 -0.78
N ALA A 333 -4.38 -8.20 -1.23
CA ALA A 333 -4.39 -9.63 -0.90
C ALA A 333 -4.16 -9.88 0.60
N VAL A 334 -3.22 -9.15 1.22
CA VAL A 334 -2.99 -9.22 2.68
C VAL A 334 -4.23 -8.80 3.44
N ARG A 335 -4.82 -7.65 3.08
CA ARG A 335 -6.06 -7.14 3.66
C ARG A 335 -7.19 -8.16 3.59
N GLN A 336 -7.44 -8.73 2.41
CA GLN A 336 -8.50 -9.71 2.21
C GLN A 336 -8.29 -10.97 3.05
N ALA A 337 -7.04 -11.46 3.13
CA ALA A 337 -6.72 -12.62 3.96
C ALA A 337 -6.94 -12.33 5.45
N VAL A 338 -6.51 -11.16 5.93
CA VAL A 338 -6.69 -10.74 7.33
C VAL A 338 -8.18 -10.67 7.68
N ILE A 339 -8.99 -9.98 6.87
CA ILE A 339 -10.45 -9.90 7.05
C ILE A 339 -11.06 -11.30 7.11
N ALA A 340 -10.73 -12.17 6.15
CA ALA A 340 -11.30 -13.52 6.09
C ALA A 340 -10.93 -14.37 7.31
N ILE A 341 -9.70 -14.24 7.81
CA ILE A 341 -9.21 -14.98 8.99
C ILE A 341 -9.97 -14.51 10.24
N VAL A 342 -10.08 -13.20 10.49
CA VAL A 342 -10.73 -12.70 11.70
C VAL A 342 -12.24 -12.90 11.69
N GLU A 343 -12.92 -12.73 10.55
CA GLU A 343 -14.35 -13.02 10.44
C GLU A 343 -14.66 -14.50 10.66
N ALA A 344 -13.80 -15.40 10.18
CA ALA A 344 -13.96 -16.83 10.43
C ALA A 344 -13.69 -17.18 11.90
N ALA A 345 -12.76 -16.48 12.55
CA ALA A 345 -12.46 -16.65 13.97
C ALA A 345 -13.63 -16.22 14.87
N GLU A 346 -14.24 -15.05 14.60
CA GLU A 346 -15.44 -14.57 15.33
C GLU A 346 -16.59 -15.58 15.21
N LYS A 347 -16.87 -16.07 14.00
CA LYS A 347 -17.91 -17.08 13.77
C LYS A 347 -17.65 -18.39 14.51
N GLU A 348 -16.39 -18.86 14.55
CA GLU A 348 -16.06 -20.10 15.25
C GLU A 348 -16.15 -19.95 16.78
N LYS A 349 -16.00 -18.73 17.31
CA LYS A 349 -16.27 -18.42 18.72
C LYS A 349 -17.75 -18.45 19.06
N GLU A 350 -18.59 -17.81 18.26
CA GLU A 350 -20.06 -17.82 18.43
C GLU A 350 -20.61 -19.25 18.52
N ILE A 351 -20.16 -20.13 17.62
CA ILE A 351 -20.57 -21.55 17.60
C ILE A 351 -20.10 -22.33 18.84
N SER A 352 -18.99 -21.93 19.46
CA SER A 352 -18.44 -22.62 20.63
C SER A 352 -19.05 -22.21 21.96
N GLU A 353 -19.77 -21.08 21.98
CA GLU A 353 -20.47 -20.54 23.15
C GLU A 353 -21.94 -20.98 23.22
N GLU A 354 -22.51 -21.45 22.10
CA GLU A 354 -23.79 -22.16 22.00
C GLU A 354 -23.67 -23.65 22.36
#